data_AF-A0A4V6EU46-F1
#
_entry.id   AF-A0A4V6EU46-F1
#
_cell.length_a   1.000
_cell.length_b   1.000
_cell.length_c   1.000
_cell.angle_alpha   90.00
_cell.angle_beta   90.00
_cell.angle_gamma   90.00
#
_symmetry.space_group_name_H-M   'P 1'
#
loop_
_entity.id
_entity.type
_entity.pdbx_description
1 polymer ?
#
loop_
_entity_poly.entity_id
_entity_poly.type
_entity_poly.pdbx_seq_one_letter_code
_entity_poly.pdbx_strand_id
1 'polypeptide(L)'
;MGIETLNQRIVHDRNRITAGGVTAGIDFGLSLLQLLKGDDVAKLTQLLIEYNPEPPIHAGSPEAAGPELVATARQTFQSHVDKAVQILATPASL
;
A
#
# COMPACT_ATOMS: atom_id res chain seq x y z
N MET A 1 -11.74 -13.81 14.44
CA MET A 1 -10.29 -13.75 14.76
C MET A 1 -9.90 -12.28 14.81
N GLY A 2 -9.32 -11.82 15.91
CA GLY A 2 -9.24 -10.40 16.30
C GLY A 2 -8.19 -9.59 15.53
N ILE A 3 -8.56 -9.12 14.35
CA ILE A 3 -7.84 -8.08 13.60
C ILE A 3 -8.81 -6.92 13.44
N GLU A 4 -8.39 -5.73 13.84
CA GLU A 4 -9.12 -4.49 13.53
C GLU A 4 -8.53 -3.90 12.25
N THR A 5 -9.39 -3.66 11.26
CA THR A 5 -8.98 -3.07 9.98
C THR A 5 -9.16 -1.57 10.02
N LEU A 6 -8.07 -0.82 9.79
CA LEU A 6 -8.09 0.64 9.73
C LEU A 6 -7.85 1.11 8.30
N ASN A 7 -8.65 2.06 7.82
CA ASN A 7 -8.45 2.72 6.53
C ASN A 7 -7.41 3.84 6.66
N GLN A 8 -6.14 3.47 6.78
CA GLN A 8 -5.01 4.39 6.94
C GLN A 8 -3.87 4.02 5.99
N ARG A 9 -3.09 5.02 5.58
CA ARG A 9 -1.96 4.83 4.66
C ARG A 9 -0.85 3.97 5.28
N ILE A 10 -0.57 4.19 6.57
CA ILE A 10 0.34 3.41 7.41
C ILE A 10 -0.36 3.17 8.75
N VAL A 11 -0.32 1.94 9.25
CA VAL A 11 -0.75 1.59 10.61
C VAL A 11 0.45 1.04 11.35
N HIS A 12 0.73 1.57 12.54
CA HIS A 12 1.75 1.08 13.45
C HIS A 12 1.06 0.53 14.71
N ASP A 13 1.11 -0.79 14.89
CA ASP A 13 0.64 -1.48 16.10
C ASP A 13 1.82 -2.24 16.74
N ARG A 14 2.35 -1.69 17.83
CA ARG A 14 3.45 -2.25 18.62
C ARG A 14 4.69 -2.58 17.76
N ASN A 15 4.87 -3.84 17.38
CA ASN A 15 5.99 -4.31 16.57
C ASN A 15 5.58 -4.68 15.13
N ARG A 16 4.37 -4.28 14.72
CA ARG A 16 3.82 -4.52 13.39
C ARG A 16 3.54 -3.18 12.74
N ILE A 17 4.04 -3.00 11.53
CA ILE A 17 3.73 -1.84 10.71
C ILE A 17 3.23 -2.36 9.36
N THR A 18 2.05 -1.89 8.94
CA THR A 18 1.44 -2.26 7.65
C THR A 18 1.17 -1.00 6.84
N ALA A 19 1.35 -1.10 5.53
CA ALA A 19 1.03 -0.04 4.58
C ALA A 19 -0.07 -0.51 3.62
N GLY A 20 -0.99 0.39 3.29
CA GLY A 20 -2.18 0.05 2.49
C GLY A 20 -1.87 -0.18 1.00
N GLY A 21 -1.82 0.90 0.24
CA GLY A 21 -1.63 0.85 -1.22
C GLY A 21 -0.18 0.60 -1.64
N VAL A 22 0.01 0.26 -2.93
CA VAL A 22 1.33 -0.03 -3.52
C VAL A 22 2.35 1.07 -3.21
N THR A 23 2.00 2.33 -3.46
CA THR A 23 2.91 3.47 -3.26
C THR A 23 3.11 3.84 -1.79
N ALA A 24 2.27 3.35 -0.87
CA ALA A 24 2.42 3.58 0.56
C ALA A 24 3.69 2.89 1.12
N GLY A 25 4.30 1.97 0.36
CA GLY A 25 5.59 1.38 0.71
C GLY A 25 6.73 2.40 0.84
N ILE A 26 6.67 3.53 0.12
CA ILE A 26 7.68 4.59 0.22
C ILE A 26 7.53 5.32 1.55
N ASP A 27 6.31 5.75 1.89
CA ASP A 27 6.03 6.39 3.17
C ASP A 27 6.34 5.46 4.36
N PHE A 28 6.05 4.17 4.21
CA PHE A 28 6.42 3.13 5.17
C PHE A 28 7.93 3.06 5.37
N GLY A 29 8.71 3.04 4.28
CA GLY A 29 10.17 3.02 4.35
C GLY A 29 10.73 4.25 5.07
N LEU A 30 10.21 5.44 4.77
CA LEU A 30 10.60 6.69 5.45
C LEU A 30 10.23 6.66 6.93
N SER A 31 9.04 6.17 7.28
CA SER A 31 8.61 6.01 8.68
C SER A 31 9.49 5.01 9.44
N LEU A 32 9.92 3.94 8.77
CA LEU A 32 10.83 2.95 9.35
C LEU A 32 12.24 3.53 9.55
N LEU A 33 12.75 4.31 8.60
CA LEU A 33 14.01 5.03 8.76
C LEU A 33 13.95 6.00 9.94
N GLN A 34 12.84 6.73 10.07
CA GLN A 34 12.62 7.62 11.21
C GLN A 34 12.67 6.85 12.55
N LEU A 35 11.97 5.72 12.63
CA LEU A 35 11.94 4.89 13.83
C LEU A 35 13.31 4.27 14.19
N LEU A 36 14.06 3.81 13.17
CA LEU A 36 15.30 3.05 13.38
C LEU A 36 16.57 3.92 13.40
N LYS A 37 16.55 5.06 12.74
CA LYS A 37 17.73 5.91 12.47
C LYS A 37 17.52 7.38 12.82
N GLY A 38 16.31 7.78 13.21
CA GLY A 38 15.95 9.14 13.57
C GLY A 38 15.54 10.01 12.38
N ASP A 39 15.00 11.18 12.70
CA ASP A 39 14.40 12.13 11.76
C ASP A 39 15.36 12.59 10.66
N ASP A 40 16.63 12.85 10.99
CA ASP A 40 17.58 13.42 10.03
C ASP A 40 17.90 12.45 8.89
N VAL A 41 17.99 11.15 9.18
CA VAL A 41 18.20 10.12 8.15
C VAL A 41 16.96 9.99 7.28
N ALA A 42 15.76 10.01 7.86
CA ALA A 42 14.51 9.96 7.08
C ALA A 42 14.37 11.17 6.15
N LYS A 43 14.64 12.39 6.65
CA LYS A 43 14.60 13.63 5.86
C LYS A 43 15.66 13.64 4.76
N LEU A 44 16.89 13.22 5.07
CA LEU A 44 17.95 13.10 4.06
C LEU A 44 17.56 12.10 2.97
N THR A 45 17.06 10.92 3.33
CA THR A 45 16.60 9.93 2.34
C THR A 45 15.45 10.47 1.50
N GLN A 46 14.47 11.13 2.13
CA GLN A 46 13.36 11.77 1.41
C GLN A 46 13.87 12.77 0.35
N LEU A 47 14.86 13.59 0.72
CA LEU A 47 15.48 14.55 -0.20
C LEU A 47 16.29 13.86 -1.31
N LEU A 48 17.10 12.85 -0.97
CA LEU A 48 17.98 12.16 -1.94
C LEU A 48 17.20 11.45 -3.05
N ILE A 49 15.98 10.99 -2.76
CA ILE A 49 15.12 10.36 -3.76
C ILE A 49 14.09 11.32 -4.35
N GLU A 50 14.15 12.61 -3.97
CA GLU A 50 13.20 13.65 -4.34
C GLU A 50 11.74 13.21 -4.12
N TYR A 51 11.46 12.60 -2.97
CA TYR A 51 10.11 12.15 -2.65
C TYR A 51 9.21 13.34 -2.28
N ASN A 52 8.69 13.97 -3.33
CA ASN A 52 7.76 15.09 -3.34
C ASN A 52 6.60 14.78 -4.31
N PRO A 53 5.67 13.88 -3.94
CA PRO A 53 4.64 13.43 -4.86
C PRO A 53 3.63 14.54 -5.19
N GLU A 54 3.40 14.77 -6.48
CA GLU A 54 2.36 15.68 -7.01
C GLU A 54 1.47 14.93 -8.02
N PRO A 55 0.51 14.10 -7.55
CA PRO A 55 -0.32 13.31 -8.46
C PRO A 55 -1.25 14.21 -9.29
N PRO A 56 -1.20 14.16 -10.64
CA PRO A 56 -2.05 15.00 -11.50
C PRO A 56 -3.50 14.49 -11.59
N ILE A 57 -3.75 13.27 -11.11
CA ILE A 57 -5.05 12.60 -11.16
C ILE A 57 -5.43 12.20 -9.73
N HIS A 58 -6.62 12.62 -9.29
CA HIS A 58 -7.11 12.40 -7.92
C HIS A 58 -8.03 11.18 -7.80
N ALA A 59 -7.53 9.99 -8.18
CA ALA A 59 -8.26 8.72 -8.07
C ALA A 59 -7.52 7.69 -7.20
N GLY A 60 -6.59 8.14 -6.34
CA GLY A 60 -5.72 7.28 -5.53
C GLY A 60 -6.38 6.62 -4.32
N SER A 61 -7.64 6.94 -4.01
CA SER A 61 -8.42 6.30 -2.94
C SER A 61 -9.87 6.06 -3.40
N PRO A 62 -10.61 5.11 -2.80
CA PRO A 62 -12.01 4.88 -3.13
C PRO A 62 -12.88 6.13 -2.96
N GLU A 63 -12.62 6.92 -1.93
CA GLU A 63 -13.35 8.16 -1.64
C GLU A 63 -13.13 9.22 -2.71
N ALA A 64 -11.91 9.35 -3.23
CA ALA A 64 -11.57 10.31 -4.28
C ALA A 64 -12.00 9.84 -5.68
N ALA A 65 -11.98 8.53 -5.94
CA ALA A 65 -12.28 7.93 -7.23
C ALA A 65 -13.78 7.90 -7.59
N GLY A 66 -14.66 7.88 -6.58
CA GLY A 66 -16.11 7.78 -6.77
C GLY A 66 -16.59 6.34 -7.05
N PRO A 67 -17.90 6.08 -6.85
CA PRO A 67 -18.45 4.72 -6.78
C PRO A 67 -18.36 3.95 -8.10
N GLU A 68 -18.53 4.62 -9.25
CA GLU A 68 -18.49 3.98 -10.56
C GLU A 68 -17.08 3.44 -10.87
N LEU A 69 -16.05 4.29 -10.72
CA LEU A 69 -14.67 3.88 -10.95
C LEU A 69 -14.22 2.81 -9.95
N VAL A 70 -14.66 2.89 -8.69
CA VAL A 70 -14.42 1.85 -7.68
C VAL A 70 -15.06 0.52 -8.10
N ALA A 71 -16.28 0.53 -8.64
CA ALA A 71 -16.94 -0.69 -9.11
C ALA A 71 -16.17 -1.33 -10.29
N THR A 72 -15.73 -0.53 -11.27
CA THR A 72 -14.90 -0.98 -12.38
C THR A 72 -13.56 -1.55 -11.89
N ALA A 73 -12.90 -0.88 -10.95
CA ALA A 73 -11.64 -1.35 -10.36
C ALA A 73 -11.80 -2.70 -9.66
N ARG A 74 -12.88 -2.89 -8.88
CA ARG A 74 -13.18 -4.17 -8.20
C ARG A 74 -13.40 -5.30 -9.20
N GLN A 75 -14.19 -5.07 -10.25
CA GLN A 75 -14.41 -6.07 -11.30
C GLN A 75 -13.10 -6.47 -12.00
N THR A 76 -12.25 -5.47 -12.27
CA THR A 76 -10.95 -5.69 -12.90
C THR A 76 -10.04 -6.52 -11.99
N PHE A 77 -9.97 -6.19 -10.69
CA PHE A 77 -9.17 -6.93 -9.72
C PHE A 77 -9.65 -8.36 -9.51
N GLN A 78 -10.97 -8.60 -9.43
CA GLN A 78 -11.53 -9.92 -9.23
C GLN A 78 -11.03 -10.92 -10.30
N SER A 79 -11.01 -10.48 -11.57
CA SER A 79 -10.49 -11.31 -12.67
C SER A 79 -9.01 -11.72 -12.54
N HIS A 80 -8.21 -10.93 -11.81
CA HIS A 80 -6.80 -11.23 -11.54
C HIS A 80 -6.64 -12.13 -10.30
N VAL A 81 -7.45 -11.88 -9.27
CA VAL A 81 -7.46 -12.70 -8.04
C VAL A 81 -7.89 -14.13 -8.37
N ASP A 82 -8.93 -14.32 -9.17
CA ASP A 82 -9.41 -15.65 -9.56
C ASP A 82 -8.31 -16.45 -10.27
N LYS A 83 -7.53 -15.80 -11.14
CA LYS A 83 -6.36 -16.39 -11.81
C LYS A 83 -5.23 -16.72 -10.82
N ALA A 84 -4.93 -15.83 -9.89
CA ALA A 84 -3.88 -16.04 -8.88
C ALA A 84 -4.22 -17.19 -7.92
N VAL A 85 -5.48 -17.29 -7.50
CA VAL A 85 -5.99 -18.42 -6.71
C VAL A 85 -5.85 -19.73 -7.48
N GLN A 86 -6.12 -19.73 -8.79
CA GLN A 86 -5.96 -20.92 -9.64
C GLN A 86 -4.50 -21.38 -9.78
N ILE A 87 -3.53 -20.44 -9.79
CA ILE A 87 -2.10 -20.77 -9.75
C ILE A 87 -1.72 -21.43 -8.43
N LEU A 88 -2.19 -20.88 -7.29
CA LEU A 88 -1.94 -21.46 -5.97
C LEU A 88 -2.63 -22.82 -5.76
N ALA A 89 -3.75 -23.04 -6.44
CA ALA A 89 -4.50 -24.30 -6.43
C ALA A 89 -3.97 -25.34 -7.43
N THR A 90 -3.04 -24.97 -8.32
CA THR A 90 -2.36 -25.91 -9.20
C THR A 90 -1.19 -26.52 -8.44
N PRO A 91 -1.20 -27.84 -8.13
CA PRO A 91 -0.08 -28.45 -7.45
C PRO A 91 1.18 -28.30 -8.32
N ALA A 92 2.26 -27.79 -7.73
CA ALA A 92 3.55 -27.76 -8.40
C ALA A 92 3.90 -29.19 -8.84
N SER A 93 4.15 -29.38 -10.13
CA SER A 93 4.69 -30.65 -10.63
C SER A 93 6.06 -30.84 -9.98
N LEU A 94 6.15 -31.77 -9.03
CA LEU A 94 7.42 -32.34 -8.59
C LEU A 94 7.97 -33.27 -9.68
#